data_AF-A0A2V9SRS3-F1
#
_entry.id   AF-A0A2V9SRS3-F1
#
_cell.length_a   1.000
_cell.length_b   1.000
_cell.length_c   1.000
_cell.angle_alpha   90.00
_cell.angle_beta   90.00
_cell.angle_gamma   90.00
#
_symmetry.space_group_name_H-M   'P 1'
#
loop_
_entity.id
_entity.type
_entity.pdbx_description
1 polymer ?
#
loop_
_entity_poly.entity_id
_entity_poly.type
_entity_poly.pdbx_seq_one_letter_code
_entity_poly.pdbx_strand_id
1 'polypeptide(L)' 'MGQKVHPYGFRLGYTKPWKSRWFVERDYDKLLLEDVRLKNELKDKLKSAG' A
#
# COMPACT_ATOMS: atom_id res chain seq x y z
N MET A 1 -26.54 -9.30 8.07
CA MET A 1 -25.51 -8.49 7.39
C MET A 1 -24.17 -9.23 7.46
N GLY A 2 -23.63 -9.68 6.33
CA GLY A 2 -22.42 -10.51 6.29
C GLY A 2 -21.14 -9.67 6.24
N GLN A 3 -20.10 -10.11 6.95
CA GLN A 3 -18.78 -9.46 6.92
C GLN A 3 -18.12 -9.71 5.55
N LYS A 4 -18.16 -8.70 4.67
CA LYS A 4 -17.55 -8.77 3.33
C LYS A 4 -16.12 -8.27 3.36
N VAL A 5 -15.21 -9.06 2.78
CA VAL A 5 -13.78 -8.73 2.66
C VAL A 5 -13.56 -7.68 1.56
N HIS A 6 -12.52 -6.84 1.72
CA HIS A 6 -12.16 -5.87 0.69
C HIS A 6 -11.70 -6.58 -0.61
N PRO A 7 -12.33 -6.32 -1.77
CA PRO A 7 -12.13 -7.11 -2.98
C PRO A 7 -10.72 -7.01 -3.57
N TYR A 8 -10.00 -5.91 -3.32
CA TYR A 8 -8.60 -5.80 -3.74
C TYR A 8 -7.69 -6.73 -2.95
N GLY A 9 -7.89 -6.83 -1.62
CA GLY A 9 -7.11 -7.72 -0.77
C GLY A 9 -7.40 -9.18 -1.10
N PHE A 10 -8.67 -9.51 -1.38
CA PHE A 10 -9.07 -10.84 -1.82
C PHE A 10 -8.39 -11.29 -3.13
N ARG A 11 -8.03 -10.36 -4.02
CA ARG A 11 -7.42 -10.65 -5.34
C ARG A 11 -5.91 -10.40 -5.38
N LEU A 12 -5.31 -10.02 -4.27
CA LEU A 12 -3.88 -9.78 -4.17
C LEU A 12 -3.12 -11.10 -4.38
N GLY A 13 -2.12 -11.09 -5.26
CA GLY A 13 -1.32 -12.29 -5.58
C GLY A 13 -1.90 -13.16 -6.70
N TYR A 14 -3.22 -13.16 -6.92
CA TYR A 14 -3.86 -13.89 -8.04
C TYR A 14 -3.98 -13.02 -9.29
N THR A 15 -4.71 -11.90 -9.17
CA THR A 15 -5.02 -11.03 -10.32
C THR A 15 -4.46 -9.63 -10.14
N LYS A 16 -4.23 -9.19 -8.90
CA LYS A 16 -3.71 -7.85 -8.60
C LYS A 16 -2.32 -7.93 -7.96
N PRO A 17 -1.33 -7.17 -8.47
CA PRO A 17 -0.01 -7.11 -7.87
C PRO A 17 0.01 -6.19 -6.65
N TRP A 18 1.07 -6.33 -5.83
CA TRP A 18 1.38 -5.42 -4.74
C TRP A 18 1.65 -4.00 -5.24
N LYS A 19 1.17 -2.99 -4.49
CA LYS A 19 1.40 -1.57 -4.82
C LYS A 19 2.84 -1.12 -4.55
N SER A 20 3.46 -1.65 -3.50
CA SER A 20 4.88 -1.45 -3.20
C SER A 20 5.59 -2.80 -3.40
N ARG A 21 6.66 -2.82 -4.19
CA ARG A 21 7.44 -4.03 -4.52
C ARG A 21 8.91 -3.78 -4.25
N TRP A 22 9.40 -4.29 -3.14
CA TRP A 22 10.80 -4.22 -2.72
C TRP A 22 11.08 -5.39 -1.77
N PHE A 23 12.36 -5.74 -1.60
CA PHE A 23 12.82 -6.79 -0.71
C PHE A 23 13.97 -6.27 0.14
N VAL A 24 13.97 -6.60 1.42
CA VAL A 24 15.04 -6.22 2.34
C VAL A 24 15.23 -7.33 3.37
N GLU A 25 16.48 -7.58 3.76
CA GLU A 25 16.84 -8.63 4.72
C GLU A 25 16.84 -8.13 6.17
N ARG A 26 17.16 -6.85 6.38
CA ARG A 26 17.15 -6.15 7.69
C ARG A 26 16.51 -4.77 7.50
N ASP A 27 15.99 -4.15 8.56
CA ASP A 27 15.39 -2.80 8.52
C ASP A 27 14.07 -2.66 7.72
N TYR A 28 13.27 -3.74 7.64
CA TYR A 28 11.93 -3.70 7.03
C TYR A 28 11.00 -2.65 7.66
N ASP A 29 11.10 -2.48 8.98
CA ASP A 29 10.32 -1.53 9.77
C ASP A 29 10.55 -0.08 9.32
N LYS A 30 11.80 0.31 9.06
CA LYS A 30 12.16 1.65 8.59
C LYS A 30 11.59 1.91 7.20
N LEU A 31 11.78 0.98 6.26
CA LEU A 31 11.27 1.10 4.90
C LEU A 31 9.74 1.14 4.85
N LEU A 32 9.07 0.35 5.70
CA LEU A 32 7.62 0.39 5.81
C LEU A 32 7.14 1.76 6.32
N LEU A 33 7.80 2.31 7.34
CA LEU A 33 7.44 3.60 7.91
C LEU A 33 7.63 4.73 6.88
N GLU A 34 8.70 4.69 6.11
CA GLU A 34 8.96 5.63 5.02
C GLU A 34 7.91 5.51 3.90
N ASP A 35 7.56 4.29 3.48
CA ASP A 35 6.55 4.05 2.43
C ASP A 35 5.16 4.58 2.86
N VAL A 36 4.80 4.43 4.15
CA VAL A 36 3.56 5.00 4.69
C VAL A 36 3.59 6.53 4.70
N ARG A 37 4.69 7.15 5.16
CA ARG A 37 4.85 8.61 5.18
C ARG A 37 4.79 9.19 3.77
N LEU A 38 5.53 8.60 2.84
CA LEU A 38 5.57 9.01 1.44
C LEU A 38 4.17 8.97 0.81
N LYS A 39 3.40 7.90 1.04
CA LYS A 39 2.03 7.77 0.51
C LYS A 39 1.09 8.84 1.06
N ASN A 40 1.21 9.18 2.34
CA ASN A 40 0.41 10.23 2.95
C ASN A 40 0.77 11.60 2.35
N GLU A 41 2.06 11.93 2.28
CA GLU A 41 2.52 13.19 1.69
C GLU A 41 2.11 13.34 0.22
N LEU A 42 2.25 12.28 -0.57
CA LEU A 42 1.84 12.28 -1.98
C LEU A 42 0.33 12.48 -2.11
N LYS A 43 -0.46 11.83 -1.25
CA LYS A 43 -1.92 11.99 -1.25
C LYS A 43 -2.33 13.42 -0.91
N ASP A 44 -1.64 14.05 0.03
CA ASP A 44 -1.93 15.43 0.43
C ASP A 44 -1.50 16.43 -0.65
N LYS A 45 -0.30 16.28 -1.22
CA LYS A 45 0.22 17.15 -2.28
C LYS A 45 -0.58 17.02 -3.58
N LEU A 46 -0.97 15.80 -3.95
CA LEU A 46 -1.69 15.52 -5.20
C LEU A 46 -3.21 15.54 -5.01
N LYS A 47 -3.72 16.01 -3.87
CA LYS A 47 -5.15 16.11 -3.59
C LYS A 47 -5.92 16.96 -4.61
N SER A 48 -5.25 17.95 -5.21
CA SER A 48 -5.82 18.82 -6.24
C SER A 48 -5.60 18.31 -7.67
N ALA A 49 -4.78 17.27 -7.85
CA ALA A 49 -4.37 16.77 -9.17
C ALA A 49 -5.20 15.56 -9.64
N GLY A 50 -6.28 15.22 -8.94
CA GLY A 50 -7.16 14.08 -9.24
C GLY A 50 -8.55 14.23 -8.66
#